data_AF-A0AAJ2H6C6-F1
#
_entry.id   AF-A0AAJ2H6C6-F1
#
_cell.length_a   1.000
_cell.length_b   1.000
_cell.length_c   1.000
_cell.angle_alpha   90.00
_cell.angle_beta   90.00
_cell.angle_gamma   90.00
#
_symmetry.space_group_name_H-M   'P 1'
#
loop_
_entity.id
_entity.type
_entity.pdbx_description
1 polymer ?
#
loop_
_entity_poly.entity_id
_entity_poly.type
_entity_poly.pdbx_seq_one_letter_code
_entity_poly.pdbx_strand_id
1 'polypeptide(L)'
;MNAPVKFDVIAGTSQPRDFVMQPPQSLDRITFNTPDDGVLAGYVSVIRQHLGNGERFAWVELDNEPAGLFRGVPLADILTCDDAGDLRRNTSNLEARRLCLSDYSANIIDRGRMDARN
;
A
#
# COMPACT_ATOMS: atom_id res chain seq x y z
N MET A 1 -40.26 20.88 7.40
CA MET A 1 -39.22 20.97 8.43
C MET A 1 -38.12 20.00 8.04
N ASN A 2 -36.97 20.48 7.60
CA ASN A 2 -35.82 19.64 7.21
C ASN A 2 -34.82 19.65 8.37
N ALA A 3 -34.68 18.52 9.06
CA ALA A 3 -33.69 18.38 10.12
C ALA A 3 -32.28 18.28 9.49
N PRO A 4 -31.26 18.96 10.05
CA PRO A 4 -29.90 18.81 9.57
C PRO A 4 -29.38 17.40 9.90
N VAL A 5 -29.06 16.63 8.87
CA VAL A 5 -28.41 15.32 9.01
C VAL A 5 -26.96 15.59 9.43
N LYS A 6 -26.62 15.33 10.69
CA LYS A 6 -25.24 15.32 11.15
C LYS A 6 -24.56 14.09 10.57
N PHE A 7 -23.62 14.31 9.65
CA PHE A 7 -22.62 13.30 9.31
C PHE A 7 -21.60 13.27 10.44
N ASP A 8 -21.76 12.35 11.39
CA ASP A 8 -20.67 11.98 12.27
C ASP A 8 -19.65 11.24 11.40
N VAL A 9 -18.64 11.98 10.94
CA VAL A 9 -17.41 11.43 10.39
C VAL A 9 -16.84 10.56 11.50
N ILE A 10 -16.96 9.24 11.33
CA ILE A 10 -16.28 8.26 12.17
C ILE A 10 -14.81 8.32 11.73
N ALA A 11 -14.11 9.37 12.17
CA ALA A 11 -12.67 9.35 12.22
C ALA A 11 -12.33 8.22 13.18
N GLY A 12 -11.93 7.07 12.64
CA GLY A 12 -11.53 5.93 13.44
C GLY A 12 -10.47 6.39 14.42
N THR A 13 -10.85 6.56 15.68
CA THR A 13 -9.94 6.81 16.79
C THR A 13 -9.22 5.50 17.08
N SER A 14 -8.39 5.05 16.15
CA SER A 14 -7.36 4.07 16.43
C SER A 14 -6.40 4.76 17.38
N GLN A 15 -6.12 4.16 18.53
CA GLN A 15 -5.07 4.66 19.42
C GLN A 15 -3.79 4.90 18.59
N PRO A 16 -3.00 5.93 18.92
CA PRO A 16 -1.74 6.17 18.24
C PRO A 16 -0.89 4.90 18.36
N ARG A 17 -0.77 4.17 17.25
CA ARG A 17 0.01 2.94 17.17
C ARG A 17 1.46 3.34 17.37
N ASP A 18 2.14 2.67 18.31
CA ASP A 18 3.57 2.81 18.43
C ASP A 18 4.23 2.10 17.24
N PHE A 19 4.56 2.87 16.20
CA PHE A 19 5.22 2.38 15.00
C PHE A 19 6.67 1.95 15.27
N VAL A 20 7.29 2.40 16.36
CA VAL A 20 8.62 1.92 16.77
C VAL A 20 8.52 0.49 17.26
N MET A 21 7.46 0.11 17.95
CA MET A 21 7.23 -1.28 18.40
C MET A 21 6.57 -2.14 17.32
N GLN A 22 5.62 -1.58 16.58
CA GLN A 22 4.85 -2.25 15.54
C GLN A 22 5.02 -1.52 14.21
N PRO A 23 6.14 -1.73 13.49
CA PRO A 23 6.42 -1.00 12.26
C PRO A 23 5.36 -1.26 11.18
N PRO A 24 5.09 -0.27 10.31
CA PRO A 24 4.28 -0.48 9.13
C PRO A 24 4.95 -1.49 8.21
N GLN A 25 4.14 -2.12 7.38
CA GLN A 25 4.56 -3.10 6.38
C GLN A 25 4.82 -2.42 5.04
N SER A 26 5.49 -3.13 4.13
CA SER A 26 5.65 -2.65 2.75
C SER A 26 4.28 -2.49 2.06
N LEU A 27 4.16 -1.45 1.25
CA LEU A 27 2.95 -0.96 0.57
C LEU A 27 1.85 -0.41 1.49
N ASP A 28 2.09 -0.32 2.79
CA ASP A 28 1.23 0.48 3.66
C ASP A 28 1.38 1.97 3.29
N ARG A 29 0.26 2.68 3.28
CA ARG A 29 0.27 4.13 3.13
C ARG A 29 0.36 4.75 4.51
N ILE A 30 1.35 5.63 4.69
CA ILE A 30 1.57 6.32 5.94
C ILE A 30 1.48 7.84 5.77
N THR A 31 1.23 8.53 6.87
CA THR A 31 1.39 9.98 6.95
C THR A 31 2.39 10.35 8.04
N PHE A 32 3.14 11.43 7.82
CA PHE A 32 4.17 11.91 8.73
C PHE A 32 4.36 13.41 8.59
N ASN A 33 4.87 14.06 9.64
CA ASN A 33 5.19 15.48 9.60
C ASN A 33 6.60 15.70 9.05
N THR A 34 6.75 16.67 8.15
CA THR A 34 8.03 17.29 7.82
C THR A 34 8.08 18.70 8.40
N PRO A 35 9.26 19.14 8.88
CA PRO A 35 9.42 20.48 9.41
C PRO A 35 9.17 21.58 8.36
N ASP A 36 9.45 21.29 7.10
CA ASP A 36 9.39 22.27 6.01
C ASP A 36 8.04 22.30 5.27
N ASP A 37 7.38 21.14 5.10
CA ASP A 37 6.21 21.00 4.20
C ASP A 37 4.91 20.59 4.92
N GLY A 38 4.94 20.40 6.24
CA GLY A 38 3.77 19.99 7.02
C GLY A 38 3.49 18.47 6.93
N VAL A 39 2.22 18.08 6.81
CA VAL A 39 1.86 16.65 6.77
C VAL A 39 2.01 16.12 5.35
N LEU A 40 2.90 15.14 5.16
CA LEU A 40 3.05 14.42 3.90
C LEU A 40 2.50 13.00 4.00
N ALA A 41 2.23 12.40 2.84
CA ALA A 41 1.74 11.03 2.70
C ALA A 41 2.52 10.28 1.63
N GLY A 42 2.68 8.97 1.82
CA GLY A 42 3.34 8.12 0.84
C GLY A 42 3.29 6.65 1.21
N TYR A 43 3.83 5.82 0.33
CA TYR A 43 3.83 4.37 0.47
C TYR A 43 5.17 3.87 1.00
N VAL A 44 5.12 3.00 2.00
CA VAL A 44 6.31 2.35 2.56
C VAL A 44 6.85 1.35 1.55
N SER A 45 8.08 1.56 1.09
CA SER A 45 8.78 0.58 0.26
C SER A 45 9.44 -0.49 1.14
N VAL A 46 10.26 -0.06 2.11
CA VAL A 46 11.03 -0.96 2.98
C VAL A 46 11.36 -0.29 4.32
N ILE A 47 11.47 -1.08 5.39
CA ILE A 47 12.00 -0.62 6.67
C ILE A 47 13.48 -0.98 6.78
N ARG A 48 14.33 -0.01 7.11
CA ARG A 48 15.78 -0.22 7.29
C ARG A 48 16.24 0.32 8.63
N GLN A 49 17.18 -0.38 9.26
CA GLN A 49 17.85 0.09 10.46
C GLN A 49 19.09 0.91 10.08
N HIS A 50 19.29 2.06 10.72
CA HIS A 50 20.48 2.85 10.59
C HIS A 50 21.63 2.24 11.41
N LEU A 51 22.80 2.10 10.78
CA LEU A 51 23.94 1.36 11.35
C LEU A 51 24.61 2.06 12.54
N GLY A 52 24.46 3.38 12.67
CA GLY A 52 25.10 4.16 13.74
C GLY A 52 24.35 4.13 15.07
N ASN A 53 23.07 4.47 15.05
CA ASN A 53 22.24 4.65 16.25
C ASN A 53 21.21 3.51 16.47
N GLY A 54 21.10 2.57 15.53
CA GLY A 54 20.14 1.47 15.61
C GLY A 54 18.69 1.87 15.40
N GLU A 55 18.40 3.12 15.05
CA GLU A 55 17.05 3.59 14.76
C GLU A 55 16.54 3.01 13.45
N ARG A 56 15.24 2.79 13.36
CA ARG A 56 14.59 2.27 12.16
C ARG A 56 13.91 3.40 11.41
N PHE A 57 14.02 3.33 10.08
CA PHE A 57 13.45 4.28 9.15
C PHE A 57 12.59 3.53 8.13
N ALA A 58 11.40 4.06 7.88
CA ALA A 58 10.61 3.71 6.72
C ALA A 58 11.15 4.45 5.50
N TRP A 59 11.48 3.73 4.43
CA TRP A 59 11.76 4.33 3.13
C TRP A 59 10.44 4.49 2.40
N VAL A 60 10.02 5.74 2.23
CA VAL A 60 8.69 6.10 1.75
C VAL A 60 8.81 6.78 0.41
N GLU A 61 8.04 6.30 -0.56
CA GLU A 61 7.81 6.98 -1.83
C GLU A 61 6.62 7.92 -1.66
N LEU A 62 6.82 9.22 -1.90
CA LEU A 62 5.80 10.23 -1.63
C LEU A 62 4.77 10.32 -2.75
N ASP A 63 3.51 10.57 -2.38
CA ASP A 63 2.40 10.68 -3.35
C ASP A 63 2.56 11.89 -4.30
N ASN A 64 3.28 12.92 -3.89
CA ASN A 64 3.45 14.20 -4.60
C ASN A 64 4.82 14.37 -5.28
N GLU A 65 5.71 13.39 -5.19
CA GLU A 65 7.04 13.42 -5.81
C GLU A 65 7.12 12.44 -7.00
N PRO A 66 8.09 12.61 -7.91
CA PRO A 66 8.30 11.65 -8.99
C PRO A 66 8.62 10.25 -8.46
N ALA A 67 8.10 9.25 -9.17
CA ALA A 67 8.32 7.85 -8.81
C ALA A 67 9.83 7.52 -8.74
N GLY A 68 10.20 6.71 -7.74
CA GLY A 68 11.58 6.33 -7.46
C GLY A 68 12.37 7.32 -6.59
N LEU A 69 11.79 8.44 -6.15
CA LEU A 69 12.35 9.24 -5.06
C LEU A 69 11.83 8.72 -3.71
N PHE A 70 12.76 8.47 -2.79
CA PHE A 70 12.44 7.95 -1.47
C PHE A 70 12.92 8.89 -0.37
N ARG A 71 12.09 9.04 0.66
CA ARG A 71 12.42 9.73 1.90
C ARG A 71 12.58 8.71 3.03
N GLY A 72 13.65 8.84 3.81
CA GLY A 72 13.79 8.09 5.05
C GLY A 72 13.02 8.79 6.16
N VAL A 73 11.96 8.16 6.64
CA VAL A 73 11.10 8.67 7.72
C VAL A 73 11.37 7.88 8.99
N PRO A 74 11.79 8.50 10.10
CA PRO A 74 11.90 7.81 11.39
C PRO A 74 10.57 7.18 11.77
N LEU A 75 10.58 5.96 12.31
CA LEU A 75 9.32 5.31 12.72
C LEU A 75 8.57 6.11 13.80
N ALA A 76 9.29 6.88 14.62
CA ALA A 76 8.69 7.73 15.65
C ALA A 76 7.88 8.91 15.10
N ASP A 77 8.16 9.35 13.86
CA ASP A 77 7.52 10.51 13.23
C ASP A 77 6.27 10.15 12.42
N ILE A 78 5.97 8.85 12.32
CA ILE A 78 4.79 8.35 11.62
C ILE A 78 3.54 8.64 12.46
N LEU A 79 2.55 9.27 11.83
CA LEU A 79 1.30 9.67 12.47
C LEU A 79 0.21 8.62 12.27
N THR A 80 0.05 8.13 11.03
CA THR A 80 -0.98 7.16 10.68
C THR A 80 -0.47 6.13 9.67
N CYS A 81 -1.09 4.97 9.67
CA CYS A 81 -0.88 3.87 8.72
C CYS A 81 -2.23 3.30 8.33
N ASP A 82 -2.43 2.99 7.04
CA ASP A 82 -3.68 2.43 6.55
C ASP A 82 -3.76 0.89 6.64
N ASP A 83 -2.65 0.22 6.99
CA ASP A 83 -2.52 -1.23 7.14
C ASP A 83 -3.02 -2.06 5.94
N ALA A 84 -3.17 -1.42 4.78
CA ALA A 84 -3.73 -2.04 3.58
C ALA A 84 -2.63 -2.56 2.63
N GLY A 85 -1.37 -2.52 3.02
CA GLY A 85 -0.24 -3.03 2.26
C GLY A 85 -0.36 -4.53 1.99
N ASP A 86 -0.92 -5.31 2.91
CA ASP A 86 -1.12 -6.75 2.67
C ASP A 86 -2.12 -7.03 1.55
N LEU A 87 -3.23 -6.27 1.50
CA LEU A 87 -4.18 -6.37 0.41
C LEU A 87 -3.52 -5.98 -0.93
N ARG A 88 -2.69 -4.93 -0.94
CA ARG A 88 -1.98 -4.46 -2.14
C ARG A 88 -0.94 -5.46 -2.64
N ARG A 89 -0.20 -6.10 -1.74
CA ARG A 89 0.77 -7.16 -2.08
C ARG A 89 0.08 -8.37 -2.70
N ASN A 90 -1.09 -8.76 -2.19
CA ASN A 90 -1.77 -9.96 -2.64
C ASN A 90 -2.64 -9.73 -3.90
N THR A 91 -3.12 -8.50 -4.14
CA THR A 91 -3.93 -8.16 -5.33
C THR A 91 -3.14 -8.31 -6.62
N SER A 92 -1.87 -7.87 -6.66
CA SER A 92 -1.01 -8.00 -7.85
C SER A 92 -0.75 -9.47 -8.24
N ASN A 93 -0.76 -10.39 -7.27
CA ASN A 93 -0.63 -11.82 -7.55
C ASN A 93 -1.87 -12.39 -8.28
N LEU A 94 -3.05 -11.83 -8.05
CA LEU A 94 -4.31 -12.35 -8.57
C LEU A 94 -4.47 -12.07 -10.08
N GLU A 95 -3.96 -10.92 -10.56
CA GLU A 95 -3.86 -10.65 -12.00
C GLU A 95 -2.67 -11.37 -12.65
N ALA A 96 -1.52 -11.48 -11.96
CA ALA A 96 -0.39 -12.26 -12.48
C ALA A 96 -0.73 -13.75 -12.65
N ARG A 97 -1.59 -14.31 -11.78
CA ARG A 97 -2.13 -15.68 -11.93
C ARG A 97 -3.01 -15.87 -13.17
N ARG A 98 -3.60 -14.81 -13.73
CA ARG A 98 -4.37 -14.88 -14.99
C ARG A 98 -3.49 -14.80 -16.24
N LEU A 99 -2.22 -14.47 -16.09
CA LEU A 99 -1.22 -14.46 -17.16
C LEU A 99 -0.48 -15.81 -17.26
N CYS A 100 -0.97 -16.85 -16.58
CA CYS A 100 -0.39 -18.18 -16.68
C CYS A 100 -0.60 -18.76 -18.10
N LEU A 101 0.46 -19.28 -18.71
CA LEU A 101 0.44 -20.01 -19.99
C LEU A 101 -0.61 -21.14 -20.03
N SER A 102 -1.03 -21.65 -18.88
CA SER A 102 -2.09 -22.64 -18.71
C SER A 102 -3.47 -22.15 -19.18
N ASP A 103 -3.78 -20.85 -19.05
CA ASP A 103 -5.06 -20.29 -19.50
C ASP A 103 -5.11 -20.09 -21.03
N TYR A 104 -3.95 -19.98 -21.69
CA TYR A 104 -3.87 -19.91 -23.16
C TYR A 104 -4.12 -21.28 -23.82
N SER A 105 -3.80 -22.39 -23.16
CA SER A 105 -3.98 -23.74 -23.73
C SER A 105 -5.45 -24.20 -23.69
N ALA A 106 -6.24 -23.72 -22.74
CA ALA A 106 -7.68 -24.01 -22.65
C ALA A 106 -8.47 -23.42 -23.84
N ASN A 107 -8.06 -22.26 -24.36
CA ASN A 107 -8.69 -21.61 -25.51
C ASN A 107 -8.31 -22.22 -26.87
N ILE A 108 -7.28 -23.07 -26.93
CA ILE A 108 -6.85 -23.74 -28.17
C ILE A 108 -7.61 -25.04 -28.40
N ILE A 109 -8.06 -25.71 -27.34
CA ILE A 109 -8.79 -26.98 -27.43
C ILE A 109 -10.24 -26.76 -27.87
N ASP A 110 -10.85 -25.62 -27.51
CA ASP A 110 -12.25 -25.33 -27.88
C ASP A 110 -12.40 -24.93 -29.36
N ARG A 111 -11.41 -24.22 -29.92
CA ARG A 111 -11.45 -23.76 -31.32
C ARG A 111 -11.24 -24.90 -32.33
N GLY A 112 -10.59 -26.00 -31.95
CA GLY A 112 -10.40 -27.17 -32.81
C GLY A 112 -11.64 -28.08 -32.96
N ARG A 113 -12.70 -27.87 -32.15
CA ARG A 113 -13.93 -28.68 -32.21
C ARG A 113 -15.02 -28.10 -33.12
N MET A 114 -14.93 -26.83 -33.51
CA MET A 114 -15.92 -26.19 -34.38
C MET A 114 -15.71 -26.47 -35.88
N ASP A 115 -14.52 -26.92 -36.30
CA ASP A 115 -14.21 -27.12 -37.73
C ASP A 115 -14.46 -28.55 -38.24
N ALA A 116 -14.94 -29.48 -37.40
CA ALA A 116 -15.13 -30.89 -37.74
C ALA A 116 -16.60 -31.30 -37.99
N ARG A 117 -17.42 -30.38 -38.49
CA ARG A 117 -18.81 -30.66 -38.94
C ARG A 117 -19.12 -29.95 -40.27
N ASN A 118 -18.57 -30.47 -41.36
CA ASN A 118 -19.18 -30.36 -42.67
C ASN A 118 -19.00 -31.66 -43.45
#